data_AF-A0A2H6ENI1-F1
#
_entry.id   AF-A0A2H6ENI1-F1
#
_cell.length_a   1.000
_cell.length_b   1.000
_cell.length_c   1.000
_cell.angle_alpha   90.00
_cell.angle_beta   90.00
_cell.angle_gamma   90.00
#
_symmetry.space_group_name_H-M   'P 1'
#
loop_
_entity.id
_entity.type
_entity.pdbx_description
1 polymer ?
#
loop_
_entity_poly.entity_id
_entity_poly.type
_entity_poly.pdbx_seq_one_letter_code
_entity_poly.pdbx_strand_id
1 'polypeptide(L)'
;MELTYKDRSEFLRGFLVLVKKDNKVCEFEKNMAMVVGKYFGFAKEFCEESINALLENNFISEKPPIFSNKIVAEFFVKESYKILNQIHPLTHNKEQWLLKTAEANQVKHIILKQNINLN
;
A
#
# COMPACT_ATOMS: atom_id res chain seq x y z
N MET A 1 8.56 1.29 -16.40
CA MET A 1 8.41 0.04 -15.63
C MET A 1 7.16 -0.64 -16.13
N GLU A 2 7.25 -1.90 -16.57
CA GLU A 2 6.09 -2.68 -17.00
C GLU A 2 5.53 -3.44 -15.78
N LEU A 3 4.21 -3.41 -15.60
CA LEU A 3 3.52 -4.05 -14.48
C LEU A 3 2.67 -5.20 -14.97
N THR A 4 2.91 -6.39 -14.41
CA THR A 4 2.07 -7.56 -14.64
C THR A 4 0.69 -7.38 -14.00
N TYR A 5 -0.30 -8.15 -14.43
CA TYR A 5 -1.62 -8.18 -13.76
C TYR A 5 -1.51 -8.57 -12.28
N LYS A 6 -0.57 -9.48 -11.97
CA LYS A 6 -0.27 -9.86 -10.58
C LYS A 6 0.25 -8.65 -9.79
N ASP A 7 1.18 -7.87 -10.35
CA ASP A 7 1.74 -6.70 -9.65
C ASP A 7 0.67 -5.65 -9.35
N ARG A 8 -0.23 -5.40 -10.30
CA ARG A 8 -1.36 -4.47 -10.11
C ARG A 8 -2.28 -4.92 -8.98
N SER A 9 -2.57 -6.22 -8.94
CA SER A 9 -3.40 -6.83 -7.89
C SER A 9 -2.71 -6.78 -6.52
N GLU A 10 -1.42 -7.10 -6.46
CA GLU A 10 -0.61 -6.99 -5.24
C GLU A 10 -0.47 -5.55 -4.76
N PHE A 11 -0.40 -4.58 -5.67
CA PHE A 11 -0.35 -3.17 -5.30
C PHE A 11 -1.64 -2.75 -4.59
N LEU A 12 -2.80 -2.97 -5.22
CA LEU A 12 -4.08 -2.59 -4.62
C LEU A 12 -4.31 -3.33 -3.30
N ARG A 13 -4.09 -4.66 -3.28
CA ARG A 13 -4.21 -5.46 -2.04
C ARG A 13 -3.30 -4.93 -0.95
N GLY A 14 -2.01 -4.72 -1.26
CA GLY A 14 -1.04 -4.22 -0.31
C GLY A 14 -1.40 -2.83 0.23
N PHE A 15 -1.87 -1.94 -0.64
CA PHE A 15 -2.32 -0.61 -0.25
C PHE A 15 -3.54 -0.66 0.69
N LEU A 16 -4.52 -1.52 0.39
CA LEU A 16 -5.69 -1.73 1.25
C LEU A 16 -5.29 -2.27 2.63
N VAL A 17 -4.39 -3.26 2.69
CA VAL A 17 -3.85 -3.78 3.97
C VAL A 17 -3.14 -2.69 4.77
N LEU A 18 -2.36 -1.86 4.09
CA LEU A 18 -1.65 -0.75 4.73
C LEU A 18 -2.61 0.29 5.31
N VAL A 19 -3.63 0.69 4.54
CA VAL A 19 -4.69 1.59 5.01
C VAL A 19 -5.43 1.00 6.22
N LYS A 20 -5.76 -0.30 6.19
CA LYS A 20 -6.43 -1.01 7.28
C LYS A 20 -5.58 -1.10 8.56
N LYS A 21 -4.25 -0.95 8.49
CA LYS A 21 -3.33 -1.48 9.52
C LYS A 21 -3.59 -1.01 10.95
N ASP A 22 -4.13 0.20 11.12
CA ASP A 22 -4.44 0.77 12.44
C ASP A 22 -5.91 0.56 12.87
N ASN A 23 -6.68 -0.28 12.13
CA ASN A 23 -8.12 -0.49 12.28
C ASN A 23 -8.94 0.82 12.29
N LYS A 24 -8.39 1.87 11.69
CA LYS A 24 -9.01 3.18 11.48
C LYS A 24 -8.68 3.61 10.07
N VAL A 25 -9.72 3.82 9.27
CA VAL A 25 -9.60 4.22 7.87
C VAL A 25 -10.39 5.51 7.69
N CYS A 26 -9.69 6.61 7.40
CA CYS A 26 -10.33 7.89 7.17
C CYS A 26 -10.78 8.05 5.70
N GLU A 27 -11.64 9.03 5.43
CA GLU A 27 -12.22 9.22 4.10
C GLU A 27 -11.16 9.54 3.02
N PHE A 28 -10.11 10.27 3.39
CA PHE A 28 -8.99 10.56 2.47
C PHE A 28 -8.24 9.29 2.07
N GLU A 29 -8.04 8.34 2.97
CA GLU A 29 -7.41 7.05 2.67
C GLU A 29 -8.28 6.19 1.75
N LYS A 30 -9.61 6.19 1.97
CA LYS A 30 -10.56 5.51 1.08
C LYS A 30 -10.53 6.11 -0.32
N ASN A 31 -10.60 7.44 -0.42
CA ASN A 31 -10.53 8.14 -1.70
C ASN A 31 -9.21 7.85 -2.42
N MET A 32 -8.11 7.77 -1.67
CA MET A 32 -6.82 7.43 -2.26
C MET A 32 -6.77 5.97 -2.73
N ALA A 33 -7.34 5.03 -1.98
CA ALA A 33 -7.46 3.64 -2.42
C ALA A 33 -8.30 3.52 -3.71
N MET A 34 -9.36 4.32 -3.87
CA MET A 34 -10.12 4.44 -5.12
C MET A 34 -9.26 4.94 -6.28
N VAL A 35 -8.45 5.97 -6.05
CA VAL A 35 -7.52 6.52 -7.06
C VAL A 35 -6.49 5.47 -7.47
N VAL A 36 -5.90 4.75 -6.52
CA VAL A 36 -4.95 3.67 -6.77
C VAL A 36 -5.59 2.53 -7.58
N GLY A 37 -6.79 2.08 -7.20
CA GLY A 37 -7.50 1.05 -7.93
C GLY A 37 -7.80 1.45 -9.37
N LYS A 38 -8.32 2.67 -9.58
CA LYS A 38 -8.56 3.22 -10.92
C LYS A 38 -7.27 3.32 -11.74
N TYR A 39 -6.17 3.78 -11.15
CA TYR A 39 -4.87 3.89 -11.83
C TYR A 39 -4.37 2.56 -12.39
N PHE A 40 -4.61 1.46 -11.67
CA PHE A 40 -4.24 0.12 -12.13
C PHE A 40 -5.31 -0.58 -12.98
N GLY A 41 -6.41 0.10 -13.30
CA GLY A 41 -7.44 -0.38 -14.21
C GLY A 41 -8.49 -1.28 -13.57
N PHE A 42 -8.65 -1.24 -12.24
CA PHE A 42 -9.73 -1.95 -11.56
C PHE A 42 -11.08 -1.22 -11.77
N ALA A 43 -12.15 -2.01 -11.89
CA ALA A 43 -13.50 -1.48 -11.97
C ALA A 43 -13.85 -0.68 -10.70
N LYS A 44 -14.64 0.36 -10.87
CA LYS A 44 -15.01 1.27 -9.78
C LYS A 44 -15.75 0.50 -8.68
N GLU A 45 -16.73 -0.30 -9.07
CA GLU A 45 -17.58 -1.09 -8.20
C GLU A 45 -16.75 -2.06 -7.35
N PHE A 46 -15.78 -2.73 -7.98
CA PHE A 46 -14.83 -3.61 -7.28
C PHE A 46 -14.00 -2.86 -6.22
N CYS A 47 -13.55 -1.64 -6.52
CA CYS A 47 -12.78 -0.84 -5.57
C CYS A 47 -13.67 -0.38 -4.41
N GLU A 48 -14.89 0.08 -4.70
CA GLU A 48 -15.85 0.52 -3.68
C GLU A 48 -16.21 -0.62 -2.74
N GLU A 49 -16.54 -1.80 -3.27
CA GLU A 49 -16.82 -3.00 -2.46
C GLU A 49 -15.62 -3.38 -1.59
N SER A 50 -14.42 -3.41 -2.17
CA SER A 50 -13.19 -3.76 -1.44
C SER A 50 -12.87 -2.80 -0.30
N ILE A 51 -13.11 -1.50 -0.50
CA ILE A 51 -12.85 -0.44 0.50
C ILE A 51 -13.93 -0.42 1.57
N ASN A 52 -15.21 -0.57 1.20
CA ASN A 52 -16.32 -0.60 2.14
C ASN A 52 -16.25 -1.82 3.05
N ALA A 53 -15.85 -2.96 2.49
CA ALA A 53 -15.65 -4.18 3.26
C ALA A 53 -14.32 -4.17 4.05
N LEU A 54 -13.41 -3.20 3.88
CA LEU A 54 -12.02 -3.32 4.34
C LEU A 54 -11.87 -3.64 5.83
N LEU A 55 -12.65 -2.98 6.70
CA LEU A 55 -12.60 -3.20 8.15
C LEU A 55 -13.25 -4.53 8.57
N GLU A 56 -14.25 -5.00 7.83
CA GLU A 56 -15.02 -6.21 8.12
C GLU A 56 -14.44 -7.46 7.42
N ASN A 57 -13.65 -7.25 6.36
CA ASN A 57 -13.12 -8.29 5.50
C ASN A 57 -11.86 -8.90 6.11
N ASN A 58 -12.03 -10.04 6.76
CA ASN A 58 -10.96 -10.85 7.33
C ASN A 58 -10.30 -11.79 6.32
N PHE A 59 -10.72 -11.77 5.05
CA PHE A 59 -10.18 -12.64 3.99
C PHE A 59 -9.04 -12.00 3.20
N ILE A 60 -8.81 -10.69 3.35
CA ILE A 60 -7.66 -10.04 2.73
C ILE A 60 -6.40 -10.52 3.45
N SER A 61 -5.53 -11.23 2.71
CA SER A 61 -4.22 -11.63 3.20
C SER A 61 -3.45 -10.40 3.70
N GLU A 62 -3.01 -10.40 4.96
CA GLU A 62 -2.16 -9.34 5.53
C GLU A 62 -0.67 -9.51 5.22
N LYS A 63 -0.30 -10.58 4.49
CA LYS A 63 1.09 -10.84 4.12
C LYS A 63 1.65 -9.69 3.27
N PRO A 64 2.93 -9.32 3.47
CA PRO A 64 3.58 -8.34 2.61
C PRO A 64 3.47 -8.76 1.13
N PRO A 65 3.12 -7.85 0.19
CA PRO A 65 3.06 -8.16 -1.22
C PRO A 65 4.42 -8.56 -1.77
N ILE A 66 4.43 -9.55 -2.65
CA ILE A 66 5.63 -9.99 -3.39
C ILE A 66 5.42 -9.67 -4.86
N PHE A 67 6.23 -8.76 -5.38
CA PHE A 67 6.15 -8.27 -6.74
C PHE A 67 7.05 -9.08 -7.69
N SER A 68 6.81 -8.93 -8.98
CA SER A 68 7.55 -9.61 -10.05
C SER A 68 9.04 -9.24 -10.08
N ASN A 69 9.39 -8.03 -9.64
CA ASN A 69 10.76 -7.55 -9.59
C ASN A 69 10.96 -6.45 -8.53
N LYS A 70 12.23 -6.17 -8.23
CA LYS A 70 12.63 -5.21 -7.19
C LYS A 70 12.22 -3.77 -7.50
N ILE A 71 12.20 -3.37 -8.77
CA ILE A 71 11.82 -2.00 -9.17
C ILE A 71 10.35 -1.74 -8.83
N VAL A 72 9.48 -2.72 -9.07
CA VAL A 72 8.05 -2.63 -8.71
C VAL A 72 7.87 -2.57 -7.20
N ALA A 73 8.60 -3.40 -6.45
CA ALA A 73 8.54 -3.39 -4.99
C ALA A 73 9.05 -2.06 -4.40
N GLU A 74 10.15 -1.52 -4.92
CA GLU A 74 10.69 -0.20 -4.55
C GLU A 74 9.66 0.90 -4.80
N PHE A 75 9.03 0.87 -5.98
CA PHE A 75 7.97 1.80 -6.34
C PHE A 75 6.79 1.71 -5.36
N PHE A 76 6.29 0.51 -5.07
CA PHE A 76 5.21 0.31 -4.11
C PHE A 76 5.55 0.88 -2.73
N VAL A 77 6.71 0.53 -2.17
CA VAL A 77 7.11 0.97 -0.83
C VAL A 77 7.24 2.49 -0.77
N LYS A 78 7.91 3.09 -1.77
CA LYS A 78 8.17 4.52 -1.80
C LYS A 78 6.89 5.34 -2.00
N GLU A 79 6.07 4.97 -2.97
CA GLU A 79 4.87 5.76 -3.29
C GLU A 79 3.79 5.56 -2.24
N SER A 80 3.60 4.35 -1.70
CA SER A 80 2.65 4.14 -0.60
C SER A 80 3.01 4.94 0.65
N TYR A 81 4.30 5.02 0.99
CA TYR A 81 4.77 5.89 2.08
C TYR A 81 4.40 7.35 1.80
N LYS A 82 4.80 7.90 0.65
CA LYS A 82 4.56 9.31 0.33
C LYS A 82 3.08 9.65 0.32
N ILE A 83 2.28 8.82 -0.34
CA ILE A 83 0.85 9.02 -0.50
C ILE A 83 0.18 9.10 0.87
N LEU A 84 0.42 8.12 1.74
CA LEU A 84 -0.22 8.11 3.06
C LEU A 84 0.33 9.22 3.96
N ASN A 85 1.63 9.53 3.88
CA ASN A 85 2.25 10.56 4.72
C ASN A 85 1.74 11.97 4.40
N GLN A 86 1.28 12.19 3.16
CA GLN A 86 0.63 13.44 2.75
C GLN A 86 -0.80 13.58 3.31
N ILE A 87 -1.48 12.48 3.59
CA ILE A 87 -2.81 12.49 4.21
C ILE A 87 -2.67 12.77 5.70
N HIS A 88 -1.80 12.02 6.37
CA HIS A 88 -1.41 12.23 7.76
C HIS A 88 -0.09 11.51 8.04
N PRO A 89 0.66 11.88 9.09
CA PRO A 89 1.86 11.14 9.48
C PRO A 89 1.60 9.64 9.57
N LEU A 90 2.49 8.82 9.00
CA LEU A 90 2.37 7.37 9.14
C LEU A 90 2.56 6.96 10.59
N THR A 91 1.76 5.98 11.01
CA THR A 91 1.96 5.32 12.30
C THR A 91 3.11 4.34 12.21
N HIS A 92 3.70 4.00 13.36
CA HIS A 92 4.74 2.99 13.45
C HIS A 92 4.31 1.64 12.83
N ASN A 93 3.05 1.24 12.99
CA ASN A 93 2.53 -0.02 12.42
C ASN A 93 2.58 -0.02 10.88
N LYS A 94 2.18 1.09 10.25
CA LYS A 94 2.23 1.26 8.79
C LYS A 94 3.67 1.28 8.28
N GLU A 95 4.57 1.98 8.97
CA GLU A 95 6.00 1.98 8.65
C GLU A 95 6.63 0.59 8.76
N GLN A 96 6.38 -0.13 9.86
CA GLN A 96 6.89 -1.48 10.06
C GLN A 96 6.37 -2.45 9.00
N TRP A 97 5.12 -2.29 8.55
CA TRP A 97 4.58 -3.12 7.48
C TRP A 97 5.22 -2.82 6.12
N LEU A 98 5.51 -1.55 5.82
CA LEU A 98 6.28 -1.17 4.62
C LEU A 98 7.71 -1.71 4.66
N LEU A 99 8.37 -1.71 5.83
CA LEU A 99 9.69 -2.31 6.02
C LEU A 99 9.66 -3.82 5.75
N LYS A 100 8.68 -4.54 6.32
CA LYS A 100 8.48 -5.98 6.05
C LYS A 100 8.21 -6.27 4.57
N THR A 101 7.56 -5.35 3.87
CA THR A 101 7.36 -5.45 2.41
C THR A 101 8.67 -5.27 1.66
N ALA A 102 9.52 -4.32 2.05
CA ALA A 102 10.83 -4.16 1.45
C ALA A 102 11.70 -5.41 1.68
N GLU A 103 11.71 -5.98 2.89
CA GLU A 103 12.39 -7.24 3.24
C GLU A 103 11.94 -8.40 2.37
N ALA A 104 10.62 -8.63 2.25
CA ALA A 104 10.04 -9.72 1.47
C ALA A 104 10.41 -9.67 -0.02
N ASN A 105 10.72 -8.48 -0.55
CA ASN A 105 11.14 -8.27 -1.93
C ASN A 105 12.65 -8.04 -2.10
N GLN A 106 13.43 -8.17 -1.01
CA GLN A 106 14.88 -7.94 -1.00
C GLN A 106 15.28 -6.54 -1.51
N VAL A 107 14.50 -5.54 -1.12
CA VAL A 107 14.70 -4.11 -1.42
C VAL A 107 15.37 -3.43 -0.24
N LYS A 108 16.38 -2.58 -0.50
CA LYS A 108 17.11 -1.88 0.56
C LYS A 108 16.24 -0.78 1.21
N HIS A 109 16.22 -0.75 2.54
CA HIS A 109 15.44 0.18 3.38
C HIS A 109 15.85 1.67 3.34
N ILE A 110 16.83 2.05 2.52
CA ILE A 110 17.42 3.40 2.53
C ILE A 110 16.36 4.49 2.28
N ILE A 111 15.29 4.17 1.55
CA ILE A 111 14.21 5.09 1.17
C ILE A 111 13.40 5.59 2.37
N LEU A 112 13.20 4.77 3.41
CA LEU A 112 12.37 5.16 4.56
C LEU A 112 13.15 6.00 5.58
N LYS A 113 14.43 5.68 5.82
CA LYS A 113 15.29 6.43 6.77
C LYS A 113 15.57 7.87 6.35
N GLN A 114 15.65 8.15 5.05
CA GLN A 114 15.87 9.50 4.54
C GLN A 114 14.67 10.44 4.76
N ASN A 115 13.45 9.88 4.84
CA ASN A 115 12.23 10.66 5.07
C ASN A 115 11.86 10.79 6.56
N ILE A 116 12.52 10.04 7.45
CA ILE A 116 12.36 10.14 8.91
C ILE A 116 13.28 11.23 9.50
N ASN A 117 14.37 11.59 8.81
CA ASN A 117 15.33 12.62 9.26
C ASN A 117 14.99 14.06 8.82
N LEU A 118 13.73 14.35 8.49
CA LEU A 118 13.25 15.71 8.25
C LEU A 118 12.13 16.01 9.24
N ASN A 119 12.50 16.23 10.50
CA ASN A 119 11.84 17.07 11.50
C ASN A 119 12.80 17.30 12.66
#